data_AF-A0A7S2PBZ2-F1
#
_entry.id   AF-A0A7S2PBZ2-F1
#
_cell.length_a   1.000
_cell.length_b   1.000
_cell.length_c   1.000
_cell.angle_alpha   90.00
_cell.angle_beta   90.00
_cell.angle_gamma   90.00
#
_symmetry.space_group_name_H-M   'P 1'
#
loop_
_entity.id
_entity.type
_entity.pdbx_description
1 polymer ?
#
loop_
_entity_poly.entity_id
_entity_poly.type
_entity_poly.pdbx_seq_one_letter_code
_entity_poly.pdbx_strand_id
1 'polypeptide(L)'
;ARGDCGHLRAAVAYGFEPHAGEVFDVGGGGVVRPWAGCAGGPSQAPPLLGWAALVEDGALQFDAALDDRMQAVRPGHCAALIYTSGTTGEPKAVMISHDSVCFEARCLHTVLSKSAGFGASPSEERLLSYLPLSHVAGFVLDIVAPASTTALGPAWAATFFARPYDLKEKAIKDRLGVARPTLFLGVPMVWERIADQVRAIAAEVTGPARSVADWSKRLSLERARAAQLGGDGCTPAGHSLAALVLAKVKARLGLDQCKFALSGAAPMRVDTLEYFGSLNMSINEVYGMSECVGACTWSTDQAHAWGSCGWELPGVEVKAFAVDPRDFNRKVECPRSPSLDATDEEYQGELCFRGRNIMMGYMACPDFGQSHIRDIERKTGETIDNDGWLHSGDKGMVTEQGMVKITGRYKELIIGEGGENIAPVPIEDAVKKHCEGIAEVIMVGDKRKYNIALITLKAVGANGEVPGTDELDKPALKVNPQVTTISAAMKDQAWIDAVTNAIKAANNDGKVCPNNAFKIQKFTILPTNFSEAAGELTPTKKLKRKMVEVKFAAVIDKMYAASGTYVPYSA
;
A
#
# COMPACT_ATOMS: atom_id res chain seq x y z
N ALA A 1 -31.84 -13.92 7.19
CA ALA A 1 -31.81 -12.59 7.82
C ALA A 1 -30.38 -12.14 8.18
N ARG A 2 -29.39 -12.38 7.31
CA ARG A 2 -28.07 -11.75 7.38
C ARG A 2 -27.97 -10.90 6.13
N GLY A 3 -27.88 -9.58 6.27
CA GLY A 3 -27.73 -8.65 5.13
C GLY A 3 -29.02 -8.02 4.57
N ASP A 4 -30.09 -7.88 5.37
CA ASP A 4 -31.23 -7.05 4.95
C ASP A 4 -30.88 -5.55 5.14
N CYS A 5 -30.55 -4.89 4.03
CA CYS A 5 -30.23 -3.47 4.01
C CYS A 5 -31.46 -2.56 4.20
N GLY A 6 -32.69 -3.08 4.15
CA GLY A 6 -33.93 -2.31 4.29
C GLY A 6 -34.11 -1.64 5.67
N HIS A 7 -33.27 -1.98 6.64
CA HIS A 7 -33.25 -1.39 7.98
C HIS A 7 -32.00 -0.55 8.29
N LEU A 8 -31.06 -0.39 7.34
CA LEU A 8 -29.92 0.50 7.51
C LEU A 8 -30.38 1.96 7.45
N ARG A 9 -30.60 2.56 8.62
CA ARG A 9 -30.79 4.00 8.77
C ARG A 9 -29.40 4.64 8.82
N ALA A 10 -28.97 5.22 7.71
CA ALA A 10 -27.75 6.04 7.65
C ALA A 10 -28.11 7.51 7.91
N ALA A 11 -27.34 8.17 8.77
CA ALA A 11 -27.36 9.63 8.94
C ALA A 11 -25.96 10.17 8.65
N VAL A 12 -25.88 11.33 8.01
CA VAL A 12 -24.61 12.04 7.77
C VAL A 12 -24.60 13.25 8.69
N ALA A 13 -23.61 13.30 9.59
CA ALA A 13 -23.41 14.41 10.51
C ALA A 13 -22.14 15.19 10.13
N TYR A 14 -22.26 16.51 10.06
CA TYR A 14 -21.12 17.41 9.84
C TYR A 14 -20.74 18.09 11.15
N GLY A 15 -19.43 18.30 11.35
CA GLY A 15 -18.90 19.08 12.48
C GLY A 15 -19.12 20.59 12.36
N PHE A 16 -19.86 21.05 11.36
CA PHE A 16 -20.28 22.45 11.17
C PHE A 16 -21.80 22.50 11.35
N GLU A 17 -22.30 23.40 12.22
CA GLU A 17 -23.73 23.61 12.37
C GLU A 17 -24.29 24.32 11.12
N PRO A 18 -25.18 23.69 10.34
CA PRO A 18 -25.88 24.40 9.28
C PRO A 18 -26.75 25.47 9.93
N HIS A 19 -26.64 26.72 9.51
CA HIS A 19 -27.65 27.73 9.85
C HIS A 19 -29.00 27.28 9.29
N ALA A 20 -30.03 27.31 10.13
CA ALA A 20 -31.36 26.79 9.81
C ALA A 20 -31.88 27.37 8.48
N GLY A 21 -32.00 26.53 7.45
CA GLY A 21 -32.59 26.87 6.16
C GLY A 21 -31.66 26.83 4.94
N GLU A 22 -30.34 26.60 5.09
CA GLU A 22 -29.41 26.56 3.95
C GLU A 22 -29.13 25.15 3.44
N VAL A 23 -29.28 24.95 2.13
CA VAL A 23 -28.79 23.79 1.38
C VAL A 23 -27.32 24.05 1.04
N PHE A 24 -26.41 23.24 1.55
CA PHE A 24 -24.97 23.40 1.29
C PHE A 24 -24.57 22.74 -0.03
N ASP A 25 -24.04 23.54 -0.95
CA ASP A 25 -23.34 23.09 -2.14
C ASP A 25 -21.93 22.60 -1.76
N VAL A 26 -21.74 21.28 -1.76
CA VAL A 26 -20.45 20.65 -1.49
C VAL A 26 -19.65 20.62 -2.79
N GLY A 27 -19.08 21.80 -3.12
CA GLY A 27 -18.12 22.10 -4.19
C GLY A 27 -17.78 20.96 -5.16
N GLY A 28 -18.37 21.03 -6.35
CA GLY A 28 -18.07 20.10 -7.45
C GLY A 28 -18.85 20.40 -8.73
N GLY A 29 -19.17 21.67 -9.03
CA GLY A 29 -19.63 22.12 -10.35
C GLY A 29 -20.80 21.37 -10.98
N GLY A 30 -21.61 20.68 -10.18
CA GLY A 30 -22.71 19.86 -10.65
C GLY A 30 -23.77 19.79 -9.57
N VAL A 31 -24.98 20.22 -9.92
CA VAL A 31 -26.22 19.93 -9.20
C VAL A 31 -26.16 18.48 -8.73
N VAL A 32 -26.35 18.25 -7.42
CA VAL A 32 -26.41 16.92 -6.79
C VAL A 32 -27.27 16.00 -7.66
N ARG A 33 -26.62 15.09 -8.40
CA ARG A 33 -27.32 13.97 -9.02
C ARG A 33 -27.37 12.85 -7.99
N PRO A 34 -28.57 12.37 -7.64
CA PRO A 34 -28.73 11.32 -6.65
C PRO A 34 -27.95 10.07 -7.07
N TRP A 35 -27.36 9.42 -6.08
CA TRP A 35 -26.80 8.08 -6.20
C TRP A 35 -27.84 7.17 -6.87
N ALA A 36 -27.56 6.74 -8.10
CA ALA A 36 -28.39 5.80 -8.85
C ALA A 36 -27.80 4.38 -8.71
N GLY A 37 -28.54 3.51 -8.00
CA GLY A 37 -28.30 2.07 -7.85
C GLY A 37 -27.61 1.71 -6.53
N CYS A 38 -28.22 0.99 -5.59
CA CYS A 38 -29.01 -0.22 -5.79
C CYS A 38 -30.51 -0.05 -5.48
N ALA A 39 -31.31 -0.83 -6.20
CA ALA A 39 -32.77 -0.78 -6.23
C ALA A 39 -33.41 -1.00 -4.83
N GLY A 40 -34.43 -0.19 -4.48
CA GLY A 40 -35.35 -0.57 -3.39
C GLY A 40 -36.00 0.50 -2.48
N GLY A 41 -35.78 1.82 -2.60
CA GLY A 41 -36.51 2.86 -1.81
C GLY A 41 -36.17 2.95 -0.29
N PRO A 42 -36.57 4.01 0.46
CA PRO A 42 -37.49 5.09 0.12
C PRO A 42 -36.80 6.37 -0.37
N SER A 43 -37.57 7.13 -1.15
CA SER A 43 -37.27 8.37 -1.86
C SER A 43 -37.04 9.60 -0.97
N GLN A 44 -36.36 9.48 0.16
CA GLN A 44 -35.98 10.63 0.98
C GLN A 44 -34.47 10.62 1.15
N ALA A 45 -33.83 11.73 0.78
CA ALA A 45 -32.45 11.97 1.15
C ALA A 45 -32.29 11.67 2.65
N PRO A 46 -31.19 11.02 3.08
CA PRO A 46 -30.99 10.78 4.50
C PRO A 46 -31.08 12.12 5.24
N PRO A 47 -31.80 12.19 6.37
CA PRO A 47 -31.94 13.42 7.12
C PRO A 47 -30.56 13.93 7.51
N LEU A 48 -30.27 15.17 7.13
CA LEU A 48 -29.05 15.89 7.51
C LEU A 48 -29.26 16.44 8.91
N LEU A 49 -28.48 15.96 9.87
CA LEU A 49 -28.50 16.46 11.26
C LEU A 49 -27.25 17.32 11.49
N GLY A 50 -27.45 18.53 12.03
CA GLY A 50 -26.36 19.30 12.62
C GLY A 50 -25.84 18.62 13.88
N TRP A 51 -24.59 18.90 14.27
CA TRP A 51 -23.96 18.27 15.44
C TRP A 51 -24.77 18.45 16.74
N ALA A 52 -25.25 19.65 17.03
CA ALA A 52 -26.09 19.88 18.20
C ALA A 52 -27.41 19.09 18.16
N ALA A 53 -28.08 19.03 17.01
CA ALA A 53 -29.30 18.25 16.84
C ALA A 53 -29.05 16.74 17.00
N LEU A 54 -27.89 16.25 16.55
CA LEU A 54 -27.47 14.86 16.77
C LEU A 54 -27.21 14.58 18.26
N VAL A 55 -26.55 15.50 18.97
CA VAL A 55 -26.30 15.37 20.42
C VAL A 55 -27.61 15.43 21.21
N GLU A 56 -28.55 16.30 20.81
CA GLU A 56 -29.88 16.40 21.42
C GLU A 56 -30.73 15.16 21.17
N ASP A 57 -30.75 14.64 19.93
CA ASP A 57 -31.40 13.36 19.59
C ASP A 57 -30.76 12.20 20.38
N GLY A 58 -29.43 12.20 20.53
CA GLY A 58 -28.70 11.23 21.34
C GLY A 58 -28.91 11.37 22.86
N ALA A 59 -29.43 12.51 23.34
CA ALA A 59 -29.80 12.72 24.75
C ALA A 59 -31.16 12.09 25.09
N LEU A 60 -31.93 11.64 24.09
CA LEU A 60 -33.10 10.79 24.29
C LEU A 60 -32.61 9.43 24.81
N GLN A 61 -33.14 8.97 25.94
CA GLN A 61 -32.68 7.76 26.64
C GLN A 61 -32.83 6.50 25.78
N PHE A 62 -31.78 6.16 25.04
CA PHE A 62 -31.66 4.92 24.28
C PHE A 62 -30.87 3.84 25.03
N ASP A 63 -30.50 4.07 26.30
CA ASP A 63 -29.59 3.19 27.06
C ASP A 63 -30.00 1.72 27.01
N ALA A 64 -31.29 1.41 27.26
CA ALA A 64 -31.78 0.03 27.19
C ALA A 64 -31.72 -0.55 25.76
N ALA A 65 -32.07 0.23 24.74
CA ALA A 65 -32.03 -0.23 23.35
C ALA A 65 -30.59 -0.37 22.82
N LEU A 66 -29.67 0.46 23.30
CA LEU A 66 -28.24 0.37 23.04
C LEU A 66 -27.66 -0.87 23.72
N ASP A 67 -27.97 -1.08 25.00
CA ASP A 67 -27.57 -2.26 25.77
C ASP A 67 -28.09 -3.54 25.12
N ASP A 68 -29.37 -3.60 24.72
CA ASP A 68 -29.95 -4.74 24.02
C ASP A 68 -29.22 -5.03 22.71
N ARG A 69 -28.88 -4.00 21.92
CA ARG A 69 -28.11 -4.15 20.67
C ARG A 69 -26.71 -4.65 20.95
N MET A 70 -26.01 -4.09 21.93
CA MET A 70 -24.67 -4.53 22.34
C MET A 70 -24.70 -5.98 22.82
N GLN A 71 -25.68 -6.35 23.64
CA GLN A 71 -25.90 -7.71 24.13
C GLN A 71 -26.33 -8.69 23.03
N ALA A 72 -26.88 -8.22 21.91
CA ALA A 72 -27.24 -9.06 20.76
C ALA A 72 -26.07 -9.33 19.81
N VAL A 73 -24.95 -8.61 19.91
CA VAL A 73 -23.77 -8.84 19.06
C VAL A 73 -23.17 -10.23 19.35
N ARG A 74 -22.85 -10.98 18.30
CA ARG A 74 -22.21 -12.30 18.37
C ARG A 74 -20.96 -12.30 17.49
N PRO A 75 -19.92 -13.08 17.83
CA PRO A 75 -18.67 -13.12 17.05
C PRO A 75 -18.87 -13.38 15.54
N GLY A 76 -19.83 -14.26 15.19
CA GLY A 76 -20.13 -14.60 13.79
C GLY A 76 -20.99 -13.59 13.02
N HIS A 77 -21.37 -12.45 13.62
CA HIS A 77 -22.08 -11.39 12.90
C HIS A 77 -21.12 -10.64 11.98
N CYS A 78 -21.60 -10.23 10.80
CA CYS A 78 -20.84 -9.34 9.93
C CYS A 78 -20.77 -7.94 10.57
N ALA A 79 -19.55 -7.42 10.73
CA ALA A 79 -19.27 -6.12 11.32
C ALA A 79 -18.98 -5.05 10.27
N ALA A 80 -18.43 -5.42 9.11
CA ALA A 80 -18.12 -4.48 8.04
C ALA A 80 -18.19 -5.11 6.65
N LEU A 81 -18.48 -4.28 5.65
CA LEU A 81 -18.37 -4.61 4.23
C LEU A 81 -17.28 -3.75 3.61
N ILE A 82 -16.20 -4.37 3.17
CA ILE A 82 -15.11 -3.67 2.47
C ILE A 82 -15.17 -4.01 0.99
N TYR A 83 -15.45 -3.00 0.17
CA TYR A 83 -15.50 -3.19 -1.28
C TYR A 83 -14.08 -3.21 -1.86
N THR A 84 -13.72 -4.32 -2.52
CA THR A 84 -12.45 -4.45 -3.21
C THR A 84 -12.66 -4.45 -4.71
N SER A 85 -12.02 -3.51 -5.40
CA SER A 85 -11.81 -3.60 -6.84
C SER A 85 -10.56 -4.44 -7.06
N GLY A 86 -10.73 -5.72 -7.40
CA GLY A 86 -9.63 -6.51 -7.95
C GLY A 86 -9.10 -5.88 -9.24
N THR A 87 -7.94 -6.30 -9.73
CA THR A 87 -7.31 -5.77 -10.96
C THR A 87 -8.08 -6.09 -12.25
N THR A 88 -9.23 -6.77 -12.18
CA THR A 88 -9.86 -7.46 -13.32
C THR A 88 -11.40 -7.48 -13.35
N GLY A 89 -12.14 -6.86 -12.42
CA GLY A 89 -13.62 -6.96 -12.46
C GLY A 89 -14.39 -6.06 -11.50
N GLU A 90 -15.71 -6.23 -11.51
CA GLU A 90 -16.69 -5.53 -10.65
C GLU A 90 -16.30 -5.59 -9.16
N PRO A 91 -16.48 -4.50 -8.40
CA PRO A 91 -16.19 -4.47 -6.97
C PRO A 91 -16.93 -5.58 -6.21
N LYS A 92 -16.22 -6.27 -5.32
CA LYS A 92 -16.80 -7.30 -4.44
C LYS A 92 -16.84 -6.78 -3.01
N ALA A 93 -17.96 -6.99 -2.32
CA ALA A 93 -18.10 -6.66 -0.90
C ALA A 93 -17.55 -7.79 -0.03
N VAL A 94 -16.37 -7.61 0.55
CA VAL A 94 -15.78 -8.54 1.53
C VAL A 94 -16.54 -8.44 2.84
N MET A 95 -17.16 -9.54 3.27
CA MET A 95 -17.86 -9.63 4.55
C MET A 95 -16.87 -9.91 5.68
N ILE A 96 -16.65 -8.91 6.52
CA ILE A 96 -15.78 -8.99 7.69
C ILE A 96 -16.63 -9.32 8.91
N SER A 97 -16.26 -10.33 9.69
CA SER A 97 -16.96 -10.72 10.91
C SER A 97 -16.51 -9.92 12.13
N HIS A 98 -17.36 -9.79 13.13
CA HIS A 98 -17.00 -9.18 14.41
C HIS A 98 -15.81 -9.90 15.06
N ASP A 99 -15.77 -11.23 15.00
CA ASP A 99 -14.66 -12.03 15.51
C ASP A 99 -13.33 -11.67 14.83
N SER A 100 -13.34 -11.60 13.49
CA SER A 100 -12.15 -11.31 12.70
C SER A 100 -11.58 -9.92 12.97
N VAL A 101 -12.45 -8.91 13.19
CA VAL A 101 -12.02 -7.56 13.58
C VAL A 101 -11.41 -7.54 14.97
N CYS A 102 -12.07 -8.17 15.95
CA CYS A 102 -11.55 -8.23 17.31
C CYS A 102 -10.22 -9.00 17.39
N PHE A 103 -10.10 -10.08 16.63
CA PHE A 103 -8.87 -10.86 16.51
C PHE A 103 -7.75 -9.99 15.95
N GLU A 104 -7.97 -9.35 14.80
CA GLU A 104 -6.99 -8.48 14.15
C GLU A 104 -6.54 -7.34 15.07
N ALA A 105 -7.49 -6.65 15.72
CA ALA A 105 -7.20 -5.56 16.65
C ALA A 105 -6.35 -6.02 17.84
N ARG A 106 -6.60 -7.23 18.35
CA ARG A 106 -5.82 -7.81 19.45
C ARG A 106 -4.41 -8.23 19.01
N CYS A 107 -4.27 -8.78 17.81
CA CYS A 107 -2.96 -9.06 17.20
C CYS A 107 -2.16 -7.76 17.05
N LEU A 108 -2.80 -6.72 16.49
CA LEU A 108 -2.23 -5.39 16.33
C LEU A 108 -1.71 -4.83 17.66
N HIS A 109 -2.57 -4.77 18.66
CA HIS A 109 -2.22 -4.28 20.00
C HIS A 109 -1.06 -5.09 20.61
N THR A 110 -1.11 -6.41 20.51
CA THR A 110 -0.08 -7.29 21.10
C THR A 110 1.28 -7.09 20.46
N VAL A 111 1.35 -7.03 19.12
CA VAL A 111 2.61 -6.86 18.41
C VAL A 111 3.17 -5.47 18.65
N LEU A 112 2.38 -4.41 18.50
CA LEU A 112 2.84 -3.02 18.69
C LEU A 112 3.27 -2.73 20.13
N SER A 113 2.54 -3.26 21.12
CA SER A 113 2.88 -3.09 22.52
C SER A 113 4.20 -3.77 22.86
N LYS A 114 4.41 -5.02 22.41
CA LYS A 114 5.65 -5.77 22.66
C LYS A 114 6.85 -5.23 21.89
N SER A 115 6.67 -4.83 20.63
CA SER A 115 7.80 -4.44 19.77
C SER A 115 8.22 -2.99 19.96
N ALA A 116 7.27 -2.09 20.21
CA ALA A 116 7.47 -0.64 20.17
C ALA A 116 6.95 0.10 21.42
N GLY A 117 6.42 -0.62 22.42
CA GLY A 117 5.84 0.00 23.62
C GLY A 117 4.58 0.82 23.35
N PHE A 118 3.94 0.61 22.20
CA PHE A 118 2.70 1.30 21.84
C PHE A 118 1.55 0.83 22.74
N GLY A 119 0.83 1.76 23.34
CA GLY A 119 -0.27 1.46 24.24
C GLY A 119 0.16 0.91 25.60
N ALA A 120 1.47 0.77 25.86
CA ALA A 120 2.00 0.10 27.07
C ALA A 120 2.03 1.01 28.32
N SER A 121 1.86 2.32 28.15
CA SER A 121 1.90 3.31 29.22
C SER A 121 0.62 4.15 29.22
N PRO A 122 0.20 4.73 30.37
CA PRO A 122 -1.00 5.57 30.45
C PRO A 122 -0.75 6.94 29.81
N SER A 123 -0.64 6.94 28.47
CA SER A 123 -0.32 8.10 27.66
C SER A 123 -1.12 8.10 26.37
N GLU A 124 -1.19 9.25 25.73
CA GLU A 124 -1.81 9.40 24.43
C GLU A 124 -0.95 8.78 23.33
N GLU A 125 -1.54 7.87 22.57
CA GLU A 125 -1.06 7.44 21.26
C GLU A 125 -1.71 8.26 20.15
N ARG A 126 -0.96 8.59 19.10
CA ARG A 126 -1.46 9.46 18.01
C ARG A 126 -1.25 8.82 16.66
N LEU A 127 -2.28 8.88 15.83
CA LEU A 127 -2.26 8.37 14.46
C LEU A 127 -2.59 9.50 13.49
N LEU A 128 -2.02 9.47 12.29
CA LEU A 128 -2.40 10.35 11.20
C LEU A 128 -3.16 9.55 10.14
N SER A 129 -4.47 9.73 10.07
CA SER A 129 -5.33 9.12 9.05
C SER A 129 -5.34 9.98 7.80
N TYR A 130 -4.91 9.41 6.69
CA TYR A 130 -5.05 9.98 5.34
C TYR A 130 -5.54 8.93 4.34
N LEU A 131 -5.77 7.70 4.78
CA LEU A 131 -6.30 6.61 3.97
C LEU A 131 -7.84 6.66 3.98
N PRO A 132 -8.51 6.30 2.88
CA PRO A 132 -9.95 6.17 2.88
C PRO A 132 -10.42 5.15 3.92
N LEU A 133 -11.42 5.51 4.73
CA LEU A 133 -12.03 4.58 5.70
C LEU A 133 -12.75 3.40 5.02
N SER A 134 -13.05 3.50 3.73
CA SER A 134 -13.56 2.39 2.91
C SER A 134 -12.52 1.31 2.63
N HIS A 135 -11.24 1.57 2.86
CA HIS A 135 -10.15 0.61 2.73
C HIS A 135 -9.89 -0.09 4.06
N VAL A 136 -9.63 -1.40 4.04
CA VAL A 136 -9.44 -2.21 5.26
C VAL A 136 -8.38 -1.64 6.21
N ALA A 137 -7.28 -1.09 5.69
CA ALA A 137 -6.24 -0.49 6.53
C ALA A 137 -6.74 0.77 7.26
N GLY A 138 -7.53 1.63 6.61
CA GLY A 138 -8.12 2.81 7.26
C GLY A 138 -9.18 2.39 8.28
N PHE A 139 -10.04 1.44 7.92
CA PHE A 139 -11.01 0.86 8.85
C PHE A 139 -10.34 0.29 10.12
N VAL A 140 -9.32 -0.56 9.97
CA VAL A 140 -8.66 -1.21 11.11
C VAL A 140 -7.79 -0.24 11.90
N LEU A 141 -6.95 0.57 11.25
CA LEU A 141 -6.00 1.43 11.98
C LEU A 141 -6.62 2.75 12.46
N ASP A 142 -7.57 3.33 11.74
CA ASP A 142 -8.06 4.68 12.08
C ASP A 142 -9.29 4.64 12.99
N ILE A 143 -10.03 3.52 13.00
CA ILE A 143 -11.26 3.33 13.78
C ILE A 143 -11.10 2.24 14.83
N VAL A 144 -10.75 1.01 14.42
CA VAL A 144 -10.76 -0.14 15.32
C VAL A 144 -9.58 -0.08 16.29
N ALA A 145 -8.37 0.22 15.81
CA ALA A 145 -7.15 0.22 16.62
C ALA A 145 -7.17 1.25 17.76
N PRO A 146 -7.67 2.49 17.58
CA PRO A 146 -7.79 3.45 18.68
C PRO A 146 -8.75 2.98 19.77
N ALA A 147 -9.89 2.41 19.37
CA ALA A 147 -10.87 1.85 20.28
C ALA A 147 -10.28 0.66 21.05
N SER A 148 -9.60 -0.27 20.35
CA SER A 148 -8.98 -1.43 21.00
C SER A 148 -7.80 -1.05 21.89
N THR A 149 -7.02 -0.03 21.53
CA THR A 149 -5.90 0.44 22.36
C THR A 149 -6.40 0.94 23.72
N THR A 150 -7.49 1.71 23.70
CA THR A 150 -8.14 2.22 24.91
C THR A 150 -8.82 1.12 25.73
N ALA A 151 -9.39 0.12 25.06
CA ALA A 151 -10.08 -0.99 25.74
C ALA A 151 -9.13 -2.05 26.32
N LEU A 152 -7.95 -2.25 25.73
CA LEU A 152 -7.04 -3.36 26.06
C LEU A 152 -5.84 -2.93 26.91
N GLY A 153 -5.54 -1.64 26.99
CA GLY A 153 -4.35 -1.13 27.66
C GLY A 153 -4.60 0.16 28.44
N PRO A 154 -3.56 0.67 29.13
CA PRO A 154 -3.65 1.91 29.92
C PRO A 154 -3.66 3.19 29.07
N ALA A 155 -3.33 3.11 27.79
CA ALA A 155 -3.26 4.25 26.87
C ALA A 155 -4.62 4.62 26.29
N TRP A 156 -4.74 5.84 25.75
CA TRP A 156 -5.82 6.22 24.84
C TRP A 156 -5.23 6.67 23.51
N ALA A 157 -6.02 6.64 22.45
CA ALA A 157 -5.55 6.98 21.11
C ALA A 157 -6.35 8.12 20.47
N ALA A 158 -5.66 9.05 19.84
CA ALA A 158 -6.22 10.14 19.06
C ALA A 158 -5.87 9.98 17.58
N THR A 159 -6.89 9.93 16.72
CA THR A 159 -6.72 9.88 15.26
C THR A 159 -6.87 11.28 14.68
N PHE A 160 -5.82 11.78 14.04
CA PHE A 160 -5.80 13.05 13.33
C PHE A 160 -6.16 12.81 11.87
N PHE A 161 -7.30 13.31 11.43
CA PHE A 161 -7.75 13.16 10.05
C PHE A 161 -7.16 14.26 9.16
N ALA A 162 -6.29 13.86 8.23
CA ALA A 162 -5.87 14.70 7.12
C ALA A 162 -7.03 14.84 6.12
N ARG A 163 -7.14 16.03 5.52
CA ARG A 163 -8.09 16.27 4.44
C ARG A 163 -7.55 15.73 3.12
N PRO A 164 -8.40 15.35 2.16
CA PRO A 164 -7.95 14.86 0.85
C PRO A 164 -6.96 15.80 0.14
N TYR A 165 -7.09 17.13 0.31
CA TYR A 165 -6.17 18.09 -0.30
C TYR A 165 -4.81 18.21 0.43
N ASP A 166 -4.66 17.72 1.66
CA ASP A 166 -3.38 17.77 2.38
C ASP A 166 -2.31 16.90 1.69
N LEU A 167 -2.75 15.81 1.04
CA LEU A 167 -1.91 15.01 0.13
C LEU A 167 -1.59 15.77 -1.17
N LYS A 168 -2.51 16.61 -1.65
CA LYS A 168 -2.38 17.38 -2.89
C LYS A 168 -1.41 18.54 -2.76
N GLU A 169 -1.43 19.24 -1.64
CA GLU A 169 -0.68 20.50 -1.42
C GLU A 169 0.70 20.28 -0.79
N LYS A 170 1.21 19.04 -0.75
CA LYS A 170 2.46 18.66 -0.04
C LYS A 170 2.43 18.99 1.47
N ALA A 171 1.24 19.21 2.04
CA ALA A 171 1.02 19.59 3.43
C ALA A 171 1.10 18.41 4.42
N ILE A 172 1.37 17.19 3.94
CA ILE A 172 1.52 16.02 4.83
C ILE A 172 2.57 16.24 5.92
N LYS A 173 3.65 16.96 5.60
CA LYS A 173 4.68 17.36 6.58
C LYS A 173 4.10 18.24 7.68
N ASP A 174 3.25 19.21 7.31
CA ASP A 174 2.63 20.11 8.28
C ASP A 174 1.65 19.35 9.17
N ARG A 175 0.91 18.40 8.60
CA ARG A 175 0.03 17.49 9.38
C ARG A 175 0.81 16.56 10.30
N LEU A 176 1.92 16.00 9.84
CA LEU A 176 2.85 15.24 10.69
C LEU A 176 3.41 16.12 11.82
N GLY A 177 3.74 17.38 11.53
CA GLY A 177 4.22 18.35 12.51
C GLY A 177 3.19 18.69 13.59
N VAL A 178 1.90 18.71 13.25
CA VAL A 178 0.80 18.91 14.20
C VAL A 178 0.49 17.63 14.98
N ALA A 179 0.27 16.52 14.28
CA ALA A 179 -0.16 15.26 14.89
C ALA A 179 0.96 14.58 15.69
N ARG A 180 2.22 14.75 15.28
CA ARG A 180 3.40 14.04 15.79
C ARG A 180 3.08 12.57 16.13
N PRO A 181 2.68 11.77 15.13
CA PRO A 181 2.09 10.46 15.36
C PRO A 181 3.07 9.54 16.10
N THR A 182 2.53 8.70 16.97
CA THR A 182 3.27 7.63 17.65
C THR A 182 3.23 6.32 16.84
N LEU A 183 2.22 6.15 15.99
CA LEU A 183 2.11 5.09 14.99
C LEU A 183 1.84 5.71 13.62
N PHE A 184 2.64 5.36 12.62
CA PHE A 184 2.45 5.88 11.27
C PHE A 184 2.53 4.78 10.20
N LEU A 185 1.40 4.56 9.52
CA LEU A 185 1.32 3.74 8.32
C LEU A 185 1.52 4.64 7.10
N GLY A 186 2.59 4.38 6.34
CA GLY A 186 2.85 4.96 5.02
C GLY A 186 2.70 3.90 3.92
N VAL A 187 1.99 4.18 2.83
CA VAL A 187 2.16 3.36 1.60
C VAL A 187 3.51 3.71 0.93
N PRO A 188 4.11 2.86 0.08
CA PRO A 188 5.43 3.11 -0.50
C PRO A 188 5.62 4.51 -1.08
N MET A 189 4.69 4.99 -1.91
CA MET A 189 4.75 6.34 -2.46
C MET A 189 4.77 7.46 -1.41
N VAL A 190 4.10 7.28 -0.26
CA VAL A 190 4.12 8.27 0.82
C VAL A 190 5.49 8.31 1.48
N TRP A 191 6.09 7.16 1.73
CA TRP A 191 7.46 7.07 2.26
C TRP A 191 8.49 7.64 1.29
N GLU A 192 8.36 7.37 -0.01
CA GLU A 192 9.23 7.94 -1.04
C GLU A 192 9.14 9.47 -1.09
N ARG A 193 7.93 10.04 -0.95
CA ARG A 193 7.75 11.50 -0.87
C ARG A 193 8.37 12.10 0.38
N ILE A 194 8.19 11.46 1.53
CA ILE A 194 8.85 11.87 2.77
C ILE A 194 10.37 11.83 2.56
N ALA A 195 10.90 10.79 1.93
CA ALA A 195 12.33 10.69 1.61
C ALA A 195 12.80 11.84 0.71
N ASP A 196 12.06 12.17 -0.35
CA ASP A 196 12.39 13.29 -1.25
C ASP A 196 12.37 14.64 -0.51
N GLN A 197 11.43 14.86 0.42
CA GLN A 197 11.42 16.05 1.27
C GLN A 197 12.64 16.10 2.21
N VAL A 198 13.04 14.98 2.81
CA VAL A 198 14.24 14.93 3.66
C VAL A 198 15.50 15.18 2.86
N ARG A 199 15.60 14.63 1.64
CA ARG A 199 16.73 14.91 0.72
C ARG A 199 16.81 16.38 0.37
N ALA A 200 15.67 17.04 0.11
CA ALA A 200 15.62 18.47 -0.15
C ALA A 200 16.12 19.30 1.04
N ILE A 201 15.65 19.00 2.26
CA ILE A 201 16.11 19.68 3.49
C ILE A 201 17.61 19.42 3.72
N ALA A 202 18.09 18.21 3.45
CA ALA A 202 19.50 17.85 3.62
C ALA A 202 20.40 18.57 2.61
N ALA A 203 19.91 18.89 1.40
CA ALA A 203 20.67 19.61 0.38
C ALA A 203 20.99 21.06 0.78
N GLU A 204 20.19 21.67 1.67
CA GLU A 204 20.43 23.01 2.21
C GLU A 204 21.55 23.04 3.26
N VAL A 205 21.89 21.89 3.83
CA VAL A 205 22.96 21.78 4.84
C VAL A 205 24.32 21.74 4.16
N THR A 206 25.17 22.71 4.45
CA THR A 206 26.51 22.85 3.86
C THR A 206 27.61 22.88 4.92
N GLY A 207 28.87 22.75 4.48
CA GLY A 207 30.04 22.87 5.36
C GLY A 207 30.14 21.77 6.43
N PRO A 208 30.70 22.08 7.62
CA PRO A 208 30.93 21.08 8.69
C PRO A 208 29.65 20.36 9.14
N ALA A 209 28.50 21.02 9.09
CA ALA A 209 27.21 20.42 9.45
C ALA A 209 26.83 19.26 8.50
N ARG A 210 27.19 19.36 7.21
CA ARG A 210 26.98 18.29 6.24
C ARG A 210 27.84 17.07 6.55
N SER A 211 29.12 17.27 6.88
CA SER A 211 30.02 16.18 7.27
C SER A 211 29.51 15.42 8.50
N VAL A 212 28.97 16.13 9.50
CA VAL A 212 28.36 15.52 10.68
C VAL A 212 27.08 14.74 10.32
N ALA A 213 26.25 15.27 9.43
CA ALA A 213 25.04 14.58 8.97
C ALA A 213 25.37 13.30 8.18
N ASP A 214 26.33 13.36 7.26
CA ASP A 214 26.77 12.22 6.45
C ASP A 214 27.45 11.14 7.32
N TRP A 215 28.29 11.55 8.29
CA TRP A 215 28.84 10.65 9.31
C TRP A 215 27.73 9.96 10.11
N SER A 216 26.72 10.72 10.57
CA SER A 216 25.60 10.18 11.35
C SER A 216 24.80 9.16 10.52
N LYS A 217 24.49 9.49 9.26
CA LYS A 217 23.76 8.62 8.34
C LYS A 217 24.49 7.30 8.10
N ARG A 218 25.81 7.36 7.91
CA ARG A 218 26.62 6.17 7.70
C ARG A 218 26.58 5.23 8.91
N LEU A 219 26.80 5.75 10.12
CA LEU A 219 26.76 4.92 11.34
C LEU A 219 25.37 4.31 11.58
N SER A 220 24.29 5.06 11.32
CA SER A 220 22.93 4.53 11.48
C SER A 220 22.57 3.50 10.40
N LEU A 221 23.04 3.66 9.17
CA LEU A 221 22.89 2.63 8.14
C LEU A 221 23.67 1.35 8.46
N GLU A 222 24.91 1.48 8.95
CA GLU A 222 25.71 0.35 9.43
C GLU A 222 24.98 -0.42 10.54
N ARG A 223 24.44 0.29 11.55
CA ARG A 223 23.61 -0.31 12.61
C ARG A 223 22.36 -0.98 12.04
N ALA A 224 21.63 -0.31 11.14
CA ALA A 224 20.39 -0.84 10.58
C ALA A 224 20.62 -2.13 9.77
N ARG A 225 21.76 -2.24 9.08
CA ARG A 225 22.18 -3.48 8.42
C ARG A 225 22.55 -4.56 9.43
N ALA A 226 23.31 -4.21 10.46
CA ALA A 226 23.70 -5.14 11.53
C ALA A 226 22.51 -5.67 12.35
N ALA A 227 21.43 -4.89 12.48
CA ALA A 227 20.23 -5.24 13.24
C ALA A 227 19.25 -6.17 12.49
N GLN A 228 19.45 -6.39 11.18
CA GLN A 228 18.61 -7.33 10.43
C GLN A 228 18.90 -8.78 10.82
N LEU A 229 17.96 -9.67 10.54
CA LEU A 229 18.14 -11.10 10.76
C LEU A 229 19.38 -11.61 10.00
N GLY A 230 20.27 -12.33 10.71
CA GLY A 230 21.55 -12.79 10.17
C GLY A 230 22.68 -11.76 10.26
N GLY A 231 22.39 -10.53 10.70
CA GLY A 231 23.39 -9.54 11.10
C GLY A 231 24.00 -9.85 12.47
N ASP A 232 25.13 -9.19 12.78
CA ASP A 232 25.88 -9.38 14.02
C ASP A 232 25.33 -8.57 15.21
N GLY A 233 24.29 -7.76 15.00
CA GLY A 233 23.71 -6.87 16.01
C GLY A 233 24.63 -5.75 16.48
N CYS A 234 25.78 -5.55 15.83
CA CYS A 234 26.78 -4.58 16.27
C CYS A 234 26.24 -3.15 16.21
N THR A 235 26.53 -2.39 17.27
CA THR A 235 26.26 -0.96 17.30
C THR A 235 27.57 -0.20 17.09
N PRO A 236 27.72 0.54 15.98
CA PRO A 236 28.93 1.32 15.73
C PRO A 236 29.22 2.33 16.86
N ALA A 237 30.49 2.49 17.20
CA ALA A 237 30.91 3.45 18.21
C ALA A 237 30.49 4.88 17.81
N GLY A 238 29.91 5.63 18.75
CA GLY A 238 29.37 6.97 18.48
C GLY A 238 27.96 6.99 17.88
N HIS A 239 27.31 5.83 17.67
CA HIS A 239 25.94 5.78 17.15
C HIS A 239 24.95 6.55 18.03
N SER A 240 25.10 6.56 19.35
CA SER A 240 24.24 7.33 20.25
C SER A 240 24.28 8.84 19.94
N LEU A 241 25.46 9.37 19.63
CA LEU A 241 25.61 10.77 19.22
C LEU A 241 25.04 11.01 17.81
N ALA A 242 25.28 10.09 16.87
CA ALA A 242 24.66 10.14 15.54
C ALA A 242 23.13 10.15 15.63
N ALA A 243 22.54 9.31 16.48
CA ALA A 243 21.11 9.25 16.71
C ALA A 243 20.54 10.57 17.25
N LEU A 244 21.26 11.26 18.14
CA LEU A 244 20.86 12.60 18.64
C LEU A 244 20.87 13.66 17.52
N VAL A 245 21.84 13.61 16.60
CA VAL A 245 21.87 14.50 15.42
C VAL A 245 20.67 14.22 14.53
N LEU A 246 20.40 12.95 14.23
CA LEU A 246 19.29 12.52 13.37
C LEU A 246 17.91 12.76 14.00
N ALA A 247 17.80 12.77 15.34
CA ALA A 247 16.56 13.11 16.04
C ALA A 247 16.03 14.51 15.65
N LYS A 248 16.93 15.47 15.36
CA LYS A 248 16.54 16.80 14.87
C LYS A 248 15.90 16.74 13.48
N VAL A 249 16.34 15.81 12.63
CA VAL A 249 15.75 15.59 11.29
C VAL A 249 14.35 15.02 11.45
N LYS A 250 14.17 14.01 12.31
CA LYS A 250 12.85 13.43 12.61
C LYS A 250 11.88 14.48 13.16
N ALA A 251 12.35 15.36 14.04
CA ALA A 251 11.53 16.42 14.64
C ALA A 251 11.04 17.42 13.59
N ARG A 252 11.87 17.77 12.60
CA ARG A 252 11.47 18.63 11.48
C ARG A 252 10.42 18.01 10.56
N LEU A 253 10.29 16.68 10.57
CA LEU A 253 9.27 15.94 9.83
C LEU A 253 8.02 15.67 10.66
N GLY A 254 8.05 15.90 11.97
CA GLY A 254 6.99 15.49 12.89
C GLY A 254 6.99 14.00 13.24
N LEU A 255 8.06 13.27 12.95
CA LEU A 255 8.17 11.82 13.19
C LEU A 255 9.07 11.47 14.37
N ASP A 256 9.41 12.45 15.21
CA ASP A 256 10.31 12.25 16.35
C ASP A 256 9.70 11.50 17.53
N GLN A 257 8.37 11.48 17.63
CA GLN A 257 7.63 10.66 18.59
C GLN A 257 7.09 9.35 18.00
N CYS A 258 7.40 9.07 16.73
CA CYS A 258 6.97 7.84 16.08
C CYS A 258 7.66 6.64 16.72
N LYS A 259 6.89 5.84 17.47
CA LYS A 259 7.34 4.61 18.12
C LYS A 259 7.42 3.47 17.10
N PHE A 260 6.51 3.46 16.13
CA PHE A 260 6.47 2.43 15.11
C PHE A 260 6.04 2.98 13.75
N ALA A 261 6.88 2.78 12.75
CA ALA A 261 6.61 3.12 11.36
C ALA A 261 6.41 1.83 10.56
N LEU A 262 5.33 1.78 9.77
CA LEU A 262 5.03 0.63 8.94
C LEU A 262 4.65 1.02 7.51
N SER A 263 4.83 0.05 6.61
CA SER A 263 4.42 0.10 5.22
C SER A 263 3.68 -1.16 4.84
N GLY A 264 2.69 -1.00 3.96
CA GLY A 264 1.93 -2.11 3.42
C GLY A 264 1.23 -1.71 2.13
N ALA A 265 0.27 -2.54 1.71
CA ALA A 265 -0.50 -2.40 0.48
C ALA A 265 0.30 -2.62 -0.82
N ALA A 266 1.58 -2.27 -0.89
CA ALA A 266 2.45 -2.56 -2.03
C ALA A 266 3.89 -2.84 -1.54
N PRO A 267 4.71 -3.56 -2.34
CA PRO A 267 6.11 -3.81 -2.00
C PRO A 267 6.88 -2.50 -1.79
N MET A 268 7.75 -2.45 -0.78
CA MET A 268 8.66 -1.33 -0.57
C MET A 268 10.01 -1.61 -1.24
N ARG A 269 10.60 -0.58 -1.87
CA ARG A 269 11.94 -0.69 -2.41
C ARG A 269 12.97 -0.73 -1.28
N VAL A 270 13.91 -1.68 -1.35
CA VAL A 270 14.96 -1.87 -0.33
C VAL A 270 15.81 -0.62 -0.15
N ASP A 271 16.10 0.13 -1.21
CA ASP A 271 16.87 1.38 -1.12
C ASP A 271 16.14 2.49 -0.34
N THR A 272 14.81 2.47 -0.34
CA THR A 272 13.99 3.37 0.48
C THR A 272 14.07 2.95 1.94
N LEU A 273 14.00 1.65 2.24
CA LEU A 273 14.22 1.13 3.60
C LEU A 273 15.63 1.45 4.12
N GLU A 274 16.66 1.27 3.29
CA GLU A 274 18.04 1.68 3.59
C GLU A 274 18.15 3.18 3.88
N TYR A 275 17.48 4.01 3.08
CA TYR A 275 17.50 5.46 3.28
C TYR A 275 16.92 5.84 4.64
N PHE A 276 15.77 5.29 5.04
CA PHE A 276 15.20 5.53 6.37
C PHE A 276 16.03 4.90 7.50
N GLY A 277 16.64 3.73 7.26
CA GLY A 277 17.62 3.14 8.16
C GLY A 277 18.81 4.07 8.42
N SER A 278 19.29 4.77 7.39
CA SER A 278 20.32 5.82 7.54
C SER A 278 19.85 7.02 8.38
N LEU A 279 18.54 7.26 8.49
CA LEU A 279 17.95 8.26 9.37
C LEU A 279 17.65 7.73 10.77
N ASN A 280 18.16 6.53 11.11
CA ASN A 280 17.88 5.81 12.33
C ASN A 280 16.37 5.53 12.51
N MET A 281 15.65 5.28 11.42
CA MET A 281 14.23 4.93 11.40
C MET A 281 14.05 3.57 10.72
N SER A 282 13.43 2.63 11.43
CA SER A 282 13.00 1.37 10.85
C SER A 282 11.60 1.53 10.28
N ILE A 283 11.42 1.20 9.00
CA ILE A 283 10.09 1.05 8.40
C ILE A 283 9.83 -0.45 8.30
N ASN A 284 8.75 -0.89 8.93
CA ASN A 284 8.38 -2.29 9.00
C ASN A 284 7.37 -2.66 7.93
N GLU A 285 7.53 -3.82 7.32
CA GLU A 285 6.63 -4.29 6.26
C GLU A 285 5.49 -5.13 6.85
N VAL A 286 4.28 -4.85 6.39
CA VAL A 286 3.05 -5.58 6.71
C VAL A 286 2.44 -6.10 5.43
N TYR A 287 2.06 -7.37 5.44
CA TYR A 287 1.36 -7.98 4.32
C TYR A 287 0.02 -8.58 4.73
N GLY A 288 -0.97 -8.30 3.90
CA GLY A 288 -2.28 -8.92 3.88
C GLY A 288 -3.23 -8.14 2.97
N MET A 289 -4.52 -8.40 3.10
CA MET A 289 -5.57 -7.96 2.18
C MET A 289 -6.91 -7.79 2.89
N SER A 290 -7.93 -7.29 2.18
CA SER A 290 -9.25 -7.09 2.78
C SER A 290 -9.88 -8.42 3.17
N GLU A 291 -9.64 -9.45 2.38
CA GLU A 291 -10.11 -10.82 2.58
C GLU A 291 -9.53 -11.48 3.85
N CYS A 292 -8.47 -10.92 4.45
CA CYS A 292 -7.94 -11.31 5.75
C CYS A 292 -7.92 -10.18 6.78
N VAL A 293 -8.82 -9.18 6.61
CA VAL A 293 -9.06 -8.10 7.58
C VAL A 293 -7.81 -7.24 7.86
N GLY A 294 -6.86 -7.19 6.92
CA GLY A 294 -5.67 -6.35 7.07
C GLY A 294 -4.40 -7.16 6.99
N ALA A 295 -3.77 -7.45 8.12
CA ALA A 295 -2.46 -8.08 8.18
C ALA A 295 -2.56 -9.60 8.44
N CYS A 296 -1.68 -10.34 7.78
CA CYS A 296 -1.38 -11.74 8.09
C CYS A 296 0.08 -11.90 8.51
N THR A 297 0.98 -11.03 8.03
CA THR A 297 2.39 -11.04 8.38
C THR A 297 2.92 -9.67 8.73
N TRP A 298 3.97 -9.66 9.54
CA TRP A 298 4.55 -8.42 10.06
C TRP A 298 6.04 -8.55 10.37
N SER A 299 6.83 -7.54 10.02
CA SER A 299 8.17 -7.31 10.57
C SER A 299 8.14 -6.33 11.76
N THR A 300 9.19 -6.33 12.59
CA THR A 300 9.36 -5.40 13.71
C THR A 300 10.78 -4.84 13.78
N ASP A 301 10.98 -3.76 14.53
CA ASP A 301 12.31 -3.16 14.71
C ASP A 301 13.36 -4.16 15.25
N GLN A 302 12.90 -5.16 16.03
CA GLN A 302 13.75 -6.18 16.64
C GLN A 302 13.92 -7.43 15.76
N ALA A 303 13.01 -7.64 14.81
CA ALA A 303 13.00 -8.79 13.92
C ALA A 303 12.52 -8.34 12.54
N HIS A 304 13.47 -8.13 11.63
CA HIS A 304 13.19 -7.75 10.25
C HIS A 304 14.36 -8.14 9.32
N ALA A 305 14.05 -8.26 8.04
CA ALA A 305 15.02 -8.32 6.95
C ALA A 305 14.39 -7.59 5.76
N TRP A 306 15.13 -6.65 5.16
CA TRP A 306 14.58 -5.84 4.06
C TRP A 306 14.28 -6.69 2.83
N GLY A 307 13.13 -6.46 2.22
CA GLY A 307 12.64 -7.29 1.10
C GLY A 307 11.92 -8.56 1.57
N SER A 308 11.49 -8.60 2.84
CA SER A 308 10.58 -9.61 3.39
C SER A 308 9.32 -8.93 3.94
N CYS A 309 8.25 -9.71 4.09
CA CYS A 309 7.01 -9.27 4.71
C CYS A 309 6.92 -9.69 6.19
N GLY A 310 8.06 -10.07 6.80
CA GLY A 310 8.14 -10.54 8.18
C GLY A 310 7.52 -11.91 8.40
N TRP A 311 6.96 -12.13 9.59
CA TRP A 311 6.45 -13.43 10.07
C TRP A 311 4.94 -13.42 10.19
N GLU A 312 4.35 -14.61 10.22
CA GLU A 312 2.93 -14.78 10.52
C GLU A 312 2.54 -14.17 11.88
N LEU A 313 1.35 -13.57 11.92
CA LEU A 313 0.79 -13.05 13.17
C LEU A 313 0.42 -14.19 14.12
N PRO A 314 0.40 -13.94 15.45
CA PRO A 314 -0.04 -14.95 16.41
C PRO A 314 -1.43 -15.49 16.09
N GLY A 315 -1.54 -16.81 15.86
CA GLY A 315 -2.81 -17.47 15.53
C GLY A 315 -3.21 -17.37 14.05
N VAL A 316 -2.31 -16.91 13.19
CA VAL A 316 -2.40 -16.99 11.72
C VAL A 316 -1.36 -18.00 11.25
N GLU A 317 -1.75 -18.85 10.30
CA GLU A 317 -0.86 -19.75 9.59
C GLU A 317 -0.59 -19.21 8.19
N VAL A 318 0.67 -19.25 7.77
CA VAL A 318 1.07 -18.85 6.40
C VAL A 318 1.86 -19.96 5.74
N LYS A 319 1.43 -20.33 4.53
CA LYS A 319 2.08 -21.36 3.71
C LYS A 319 2.16 -20.95 2.25
N ALA A 320 3.13 -21.48 1.53
CA ALA A 320 3.20 -21.37 0.06
C ALA A 320 2.72 -22.69 -0.55
N PHE A 321 1.76 -22.63 -1.46
CA PHE A 321 1.21 -23.80 -2.16
C PHE A 321 1.46 -23.73 -3.66
N ALA A 322 2.03 -24.77 -4.24
CA ALA A 322 2.17 -24.92 -5.69
C ALA A 322 1.30 -26.07 -6.19
N VAL A 323 0.96 -26.03 -7.48
CA VAL A 323 0.26 -27.15 -8.15
C VAL A 323 1.20 -28.35 -8.21
N ASP A 324 0.73 -29.54 -7.85
CA ASP A 324 1.52 -30.77 -7.93
C ASP A 324 1.85 -31.05 -9.40
N PRO A 325 3.13 -31.19 -9.78
CA PRO A 325 3.50 -31.46 -11.18
C PRO A 325 2.96 -32.80 -11.70
N ARG A 326 2.50 -33.69 -10.81
CA ARG A 326 1.93 -35.00 -11.15
C ARG A 326 0.40 -35.01 -11.11
N ASP A 327 -0.23 -34.03 -10.46
CA ASP A 327 -1.69 -33.91 -10.36
C ASP A 327 -2.09 -32.43 -10.34
N PHE A 328 -2.49 -31.92 -11.50
CA PHE A 328 -2.87 -30.52 -11.66
C PHE A 328 -4.10 -30.09 -10.85
N ASN A 329 -4.85 -31.03 -10.26
CA ASN A 329 -5.99 -30.73 -9.38
C ASN A 329 -5.58 -30.64 -7.91
N ARG A 330 -4.33 -30.93 -7.58
CA ARG A 330 -3.82 -30.93 -6.21
C ARG A 330 -2.82 -29.80 -6.02
N LYS A 331 -2.98 -29.05 -4.93
CA LYS A 331 -1.96 -28.14 -4.43
C LYS A 331 -1.17 -28.82 -3.30
N VAL A 332 0.14 -28.62 -3.27
CA VAL A 332 1.06 -29.14 -2.25
C VAL A 332 1.87 -28.00 -1.65
N GLU A 333 2.17 -28.08 -0.36
CA GLU A 333 3.00 -27.09 0.33
C GLU A 333 4.41 -27.13 -0.28
N CYS A 334 4.92 -25.96 -0.68
CA CYS A 334 6.29 -25.81 -1.14
C CYS A 334 7.27 -26.05 0.02
N PRO A 335 8.45 -26.65 -0.23
CA PRO A 335 9.53 -26.67 0.75
C PRO A 335 9.86 -25.25 1.25
N ARG A 336 10.29 -25.15 2.51
CA ARG A 336 10.78 -23.88 3.04
C ARG A 336 12.09 -23.52 2.37
N SER A 337 12.25 -22.26 2.02
CA SER A 337 13.50 -21.79 1.41
C SER A 337 14.60 -21.60 2.46
N PRO A 338 15.87 -21.94 2.15
CA PRO A 338 16.97 -21.77 3.09
C PRO A 338 17.25 -20.28 3.42
N SER A 339 16.92 -19.34 2.52
CA SER A 339 17.13 -17.91 2.74
C SER A 339 16.21 -17.03 1.89
N LEU A 340 16.13 -15.73 2.17
CA LEU A 340 15.38 -14.78 1.33
C LEU A 340 15.96 -14.63 -0.08
N ASP A 341 17.23 -14.96 -0.29
CA ASP A 341 17.91 -14.86 -1.58
C ASP A 341 17.73 -16.11 -2.43
N ALA A 342 17.45 -17.27 -1.83
CA ALA A 342 17.17 -18.53 -2.51
C ALA A 342 15.74 -18.53 -3.06
N THR A 343 15.59 -17.93 -4.25
CA THR A 343 14.30 -17.69 -4.92
C THR A 343 14.01 -18.69 -6.04
N ASP A 344 14.56 -19.89 -5.95
CA ASP A 344 14.30 -20.96 -6.93
C ASP A 344 12.81 -21.32 -6.98
N GLU A 345 12.31 -21.70 -8.17
CA GLU A 345 10.89 -22.00 -8.40
C GLU A 345 10.35 -23.13 -7.50
N GLU A 346 11.21 -24.04 -7.03
CA GLU A 346 10.79 -25.11 -6.11
C GLU A 346 10.26 -24.61 -4.76
N TYR A 347 10.75 -23.45 -4.28
CA TYR A 347 10.32 -22.85 -3.01
C TYR A 347 9.14 -21.89 -3.18
N GLN A 348 8.76 -21.59 -4.43
CA GLN A 348 7.75 -20.60 -4.73
C GLN A 348 6.38 -21.22 -4.95
N GLY A 349 5.36 -20.60 -4.35
CA GLY A 349 3.97 -20.98 -4.48
C GLY A 349 3.04 -19.80 -4.25
N GLU A 350 1.74 -20.07 -4.28
CA GLU A 350 0.73 -19.13 -3.80
C GLU A 350 0.78 -19.02 -2.28
N LEU A 351 1.00 -17.81 -1.77
CA LEU A 351 0.91 -17.55 -0.34
C LEU A 351 -0.56 -17.67 0.08
N CYS A 352 -0.83 -18.61 0.98
CA CYS A 352 -2.17 -18.86 1.50
C CYS A 352 -2.18 -18.65 3.01
N PHE A 353 -3.33 -18.18 3.50
CA PHE A 353 -3.51 -17.82 4.89
C PHE A 353 -4.61 -18.63 5.53
N ARG A 354 -4.45 -18.98 6.81
CA ARG A 354 -5.54 -19.54 7.60
C ARG A 354 -5.52 -18.93 8.99
N GLY A 355 -6.69 -18.57 9.51
CA GLY A 355 -6.78 -17.90 10.81
C GLY A 355 -8.16 -17.31 11.04
N ARG A 356 -8.34 -16.70 12.22
CA ARG A 356 -9.60 -16.03 12.61
C ARG A 356 -9.82 -14.71 11.90
N ASN A 357 -8.78 -14.16 11.28
CA ASN A 357 -8.83 -12.94 10.48
C ASN A 357 -9.39 -13.15 9.07
N ILE A 358 -9.67 -14.39 8.64
CA ILE A 358 -10.23 -14.64 7.30
C ILE A 358 -11.69 -14.17 7.20
N MET A 359 -12.03 -13.54 6.08
CA MET A 359 -13.39 -13.05 5.78
C MET A 359 -14.44 -14.17 5.84
N MET A 360 -15.71 -13.78 5.98
CA MET A 360 -16.84 -14.71 5.91
C MET A 360 -17.13 -15.19 4.47
N GLY A 361 -16.64 -14.44 3.48
CA GLY A 361 -16.93 -14.59 2.06
C GLY A 361 -17.31 -13.25 1.43
N TYR A 362 -17.74 -13.26 0.16
CA TYR A 362 -18.26 -12.05 -0.49
C TYR A 362 -19.78 -11.95 -0.35
N MET A 363 -20.31 -10.74 -0.19
CA MET A 363 -21.75 -10.51 -0.11
C MET A 363 -22.38 -10.55 -1.51
N ALA A 364 -23.40 -11.38 -1.67
CA ALA A 364 -24.26 -11.39 -2.86
C ALA A 364 -25.44 -10.43 -2.67
N CYS A 365 -25.86 -9.77 -3.74
CA CYS A 365 -27.08 -8.99 -3.80
C CYS A 365 -28.18 -9.80 -4.51
N PRO A 366 -29.23 -10.27 -3.79
CA PRO A 366 -30.31 -11.06 -4.40
C PRO A 366 -31.04 -10.34 -5.54
N ASP A 367 -31.11 -9.01 -5.49
CA ASP A 367 -31.77 -8.17 -6.50
C ASP A 367 -31.08 -8.24 -7.87
N PHE A 368 -29.80 -8.65 -7.92
CA PHE A 368 -29.07 -8.91 -9.16
C PHE A 368 -29.33 -10.32 -9.74
N GLY A 369 -30.21 -11.10 -9.11
CA GLY A 369 -30.69 -12.38 -9.60
C GLY A 369 -29.78 -13.58 -9.31
N GLN A 370 -30.25 -14.78 -9.66
CA GLN A 370 -29.61 -16.06 -9.31
C GLN A 370 -28.23 -16.28 -9.97
N SER A 371 -27.96 -15.62 -11.10
CA SER A 371 -26.63 -15.67 -11.74
C SER A 371 -25.58 -14.96 -10.90
N HIS A 372 -25.91 -13.79 -10.35
CA HIS A 372 -25.02 -13.04 -9.46
C HIS A 372 -24.71 -13.81 -8.18
N ILE A 373 -25.74 -14.40 -7.54
CA ILE A 373 -25.55 -15.21 -6.33
C ILE A 373 -24.57 -16.37 -6.61
N ARG A 374 -24.79 -17.13 -7.68
CA ARG A 374 -23.91 -18.25 -8.06
C ARG A 374 -22.48 -17.80 -8.38
N ASP A 375 -22.32 -16.65 -9.02
CA ASP A 375 -20.99 -16.08 -9.30
C ASP A 375 -20.25 -15.70 -8.01
N ILE A 376 -20.96 -15.10 -7.05
CA ILE A 376 -20.40 -14.72 -5.74
C ILE A 376 -20.05 -15.95 -4.89
N GLU A 377 -20.90 -16.98 -4.88
CA GLU A 377 -20.62 -18.25 -4.21
C GLU A 377 -19.39 -18.93 -4.81
N ARG A 378 -19.31 -19.02 -6.14
CA ARG A 378 -18.14 -19.56 -6.85
C ARG A 378 -16.88 -18.77 -6.50
N LYS A 379 -16.92 -17.44 -6.57
CA LYS A 379 -15.77 -16.57 -6.23
C LYS A 379 -15.34 -16.76 -4.77
N THR A 380 -16.29 -16.96 -3.85
CA THR A 380 -16.00 -17.24 -2.44
C THR A 380 -15.25 -18.58 -2.32
N GLY A 381 -15.76 -19.65 -2.93
CA GLY A 381 -15.12 -20.97 -2.91
C GLY A 381 -13.79 -21.07 -3.68
N GLU A 382 -13.55 -20.18 -4.66
CA GLU A 382 -12.23 -20.03 -5.30
C GLU A 382 -11.23 -19.27 -4.43
N THR A 383 -11.71 -18.44 -3.50
CA THR A 383 -10.85 -17.63 -2.63
C THR A 383 -10.56 -18.34 -1.31
N ILE A 384 -11.53 -19.07 -0.74
CA ILE A 384 -11.37 -19.85 0.49
C ILE A 384 -11.67 -21.30 0.16
N ASP A 385 -10.68 -22.17 0.31
CA ASP A 385 -10.86 -23.60 0.06
C ASP A 385 -11.58 -24.34 1.21
N ASN A 386 -11.84 -25.63 1.01
CA ASN A 386 -12.54 -26.47 1.99
C ASN A 386 -11.71 -26.73 3.26
N ASP A 387 -10.39 -26.52 3.22
CA ASP A 387 -9.47 -26.67 4.35
C ASP A 387 -9.29 -25.34 5.13
N GLY A 388 -10.00 -24.29 4.69
CA GLY A 388 -10.03 -22.97 5.29
C GLY A 388 -8.86 -22.06 4.88
N TRP A 389 -8.11 -22.43 3.83
CA TRP A 389 -7.05 -21.59 3.28
C TRP A 389 -7.62 -20.50 2.38
N LEU A 390 -7.31 -19.25 2.74
CA LEU A 390 -7.48 -18.10 1.88
C LEU A 390 -6.34 -18.04 0.85
N HIS A 391 -6.70 -18.16 -0.42
CA HIS A 391 -5.82 -18.02 -1.58
C HIS A 391 -5.62 -16.54 -1.95
N SER A 392 -4.41 -16.01 -1.70
CA SER A 392 -4.11 -14.60 -1.95
C SER A 392 -3.98 -14.23 -3.44
N GLY A 393 -3.64 -15.19 -4.29
CA GLY A 393 -3.17 -14.95 -5.66
C GLY A 393 -1.79 -14.29 -5.75
N ASP A 394 -1.08 -14.10 -4.63
CA ASP A 394 0.26 -13.57 -4.57
C ASP A 394 1.29 -14.71 -4.53
N LYS A 395 2.29 -14.65 -5.42
CA LYS A 395 3.37 -15.62 -5.52
C LYS A 395 4.46 -15.25 -4.51
N GLY A 396 4.94 -16.24 -3.78
CA GLY A 396 5.96 -16.04 -2.78
C GLY A 396 6.46 -17.33 -2.17
N MET A 397 7.21 -17.19 -1.10
CA MET A 397 7.95 -18.26 -0.44
C MET A 397 7.98 -17.98 1.06
N VAL A 398 8.18 -19.04 1.85
CA VAL A 398 8.45 -18.91 3.29
C VAL A 398 9.79 -19.54 3.61
N THR A 399 10.65 -18.83 4.33
CA THR A 399 11.98 -19.34 4.68
C THR A 399 11.92 -20.37 5.82
N GLU A 400 13.00 -21.09 6.05
CA GLU A 400 13.17 -22.01 7.20
C GLU A 400 12.99 -21.29 8.54
N GLN A 401 13.33 -20.00 8.61
CA GLN A 401 13.14 -19.15 9.79
C GLN A 401 11.72 -18.56 9.88
N GLY A 402 10.81 -18.93 8.97
CA GLY A 402 9.41 -18.49 8.97
C GLY A 402 9.16 -17.11 8.35
N MET A 403 10.16 -16.49 7.69
CA MET A 403 9.96 -15.21 7.03
C MET A 403 9.26 -15.39 5.70
N VAL A 404 8.28 -14.53 5.42
CA VAL A 404 7.51 -14.54 4.18
C VAL A 404 8.12 -13.55 3.21
N LYS A 405 8.26 -13.93 1.93
CA LYS A 405 8.67 -13.04 0.85
C LYS A 405 7.71 -13.17 -0.32
N ILE A 406 7.19 -12.03 -0.77
CA ILE A 406 6.39 -11.93 -1.99
C ILE A 406 7.36 -11.73 -3.15
N THR A 407 7.24 -12.56 -4.18
CA THR A 407 8.05 -12.49 -5.40
C THR A 407 7.25 -11.95 -6.58
N GLY A 408 5.92 -11.99 -6.51
CA GLY A 408 5.05 -11.41 -7.52
C GLY A 408 3.58 -11.67 -7.24
N ARG A 409 2.74 -11.43 -8.24
CA ARG A 409 1.30 -11.70 -8.17
C ARG A 409 0.87 -12.45 -9.40
N TYR A 410 0.25 -13.63 -9.26
CA TYR A 410 -0.04 -14.51 -10.39
C TYR A 410 -0.82 -13.83 -11.53
N LYS A 411 -1.75 -12.93 -11.19
CA LYS A 411 -2.54 -12.18 -12.18
C LYS A 411 -1.78 -11.03 -12.86
N GLU A 412 -0.61 -10.69 -12.37
CA GLU A 412 0.29 -9.64 -12.88
C GLU A 412 1.64 -10.19 -13.37
N LEU A 413 1.85 -11.52 -13.26
CA LEU A 413 3.01 -12.16 -13.88
C LEU A 413 2.89 -12.03 -15.39
N ILE A 414 3.99 -11.63 -16.01
CA ILE A 414 4.13 -11.66 -17.45
C ILE A 414 4.49 -13.09 -17.82
N ILE A 415 3.68 -13.74 -18.64
CA ILE A 415 4.02 -15.03 -19.24
C ILE A 415 4.58 -14.73 -20.63
N GLY A 416 5.90 -14.81 -20.78
CA GLY A 416 6.56 -14.59 -22.06
C GLY A 416 6.09 -15.58 -23.14
N GLU A 417 6.34 -15.27 -24.41
CA GLU A 417 6.05 -16.21 -25.52
C GLU A 417 6.73 -17.59 -25.32
N GLY A 418 7.88 -17.63 -24.66
CA GLY A 418 8.61 -18.85 -24.32
C GLY A 418 8.09 -19.59 -23.08
N GLY A 419 7.05 -19.07 -22.42
CA GLY A 419 6.46 -19.65 -21.20
C GLY A 419 7.17 -19.26 -19.90
N GLU A 420 8.12 -18.32 -19.95
CA GLU A 420 8.79 -17.81 -18.75
C GLU A 420 7.83 -16.97 -17.91
N ASN A 421 7.78 -17.24 -16.59
CA ASN A 421 7.00 -16.46 -15.63
C ASN A 421 7.85 -15.32 -15.07
N ILE A 422 7.53 -14.09 -15.45
CA ILE A 422 8.33 -12.90 -15.12
C ILE A 422 7.53 -12.03 -14.16
N ALA A 423 8.11 -11.76 -12.99
CA ALA A 423 7.62 -10.75 -12.06
C ALA A 423 8.16 -9.38 -12.48
N PRO A 424 7.32 -8.42 -12.91
CA PRO A 424 7.81 -7.16 -13.44
C PRO A 424 8.34 -6.19 -12.37
N VAL A 425 7.75 -6.18 -11.17
CA VAL A 425 8.04 -5.20 -10.10
C VAL A 425 9.53 -5.13 -9.71
N PRO A 426 10.24 -6.26 -9.46
CA PRO A 426 11.66 -6.19 -9.12
C PRO A 426 12.52 -5.53 -10.21
N ILE A 427 12.17 -5.73 -11.48
CA ILE A 427 12.89 -5.17 -12.63
C ILE A 427 12.56 -3.68 -12.76
N GLU A 428 11.29 -3.31 -12.61
CA GLU A 428 10.84 -1.90 -12.59
C GLU A 428 11.53 -1.09 -11.49
N ASP A 429 11.63 -1.65 -10.29
CA ASP A 429 12.29 -1.03 -9.15
C ASP A 429 13.81 -0.90 -9.33
N ALA A 430 14.44 -1.89 -9.98
CA ALA A 430 15.84 -1.84 -10.36
C ALA A 430 16.10 -0.70 -11.38
N VAL A 431 15.24 -0.51 -12.37
CA VAL A 431 15.34 0.62 -13.32
C VAL A 431 15.22 1.96 -12.58
N LYS A 432 14.21 2.12 -11.70
CA LYS A 432 14.03 3.35 -10.90
C LYS A 432 15.24 3.66 -10.01
N LYS A 433 15.89 2.63 -9.46
CA LYS A 433 17.10 2.79 -8.64
C LYS A 433 18.26 3.43 -9.40
N HIS A 434 18.38 3.18 -10.71
CA HIS A 434 19.47 3.70 -11.53
C HIS A 434 19.18 5.07 -12.17
N CYS A 435 17.95 5.59 -12.09
CA CYS A 435 17.60 6.92 -12.57
C CYS A 435 16.56 7.60 -11.66
N GLU A 436 17.02 8.48 -10.76
CA GLU A 436 16.16 9.18 -9.78
C GLU A 436 15.09 10.09 -10.43
N GLY A 437 15.26 10.45 -11.70
CA GLY A 437 14.32 11.29 -12.44
C GLY A 437 13.07 10.54 -12.94
N ILE A 438 13.09 9.21 -12.90
CA ILE A 438 11.94 8.37 -13.24
C ILE A 438 10.95 8.37 -12.07
N ALA A 439 9.66 8.50 -12.38
CA ALA A 439 8.58 8.36 -11.42
C ALA A 439 8.09 6.90 -11.37
N GLU A 440 7.61 6.37 -12.50
CA GLU A 440 7.09 5.00 -12.59
C GLU A 440 7.59 4.30 -13.84
N VAL A 441 7.77 2.98 -13.74
CA VAL A 441 8.12 2.07 -14.83
C VAL A 441 7.07 0.98 -14.87
N ILE A 442 6.50 0.72 -16.05
CA ILE A 442 5.58 -0.40 -16.26
C ILE A 442 6.14 -1.28 -17.35
N MET A 443 6.55 -2.47 -16.96
CA MET A 443 6.98 -3.53 -17.85
C MET A 443 5.76 -4.23 -18.45
N VAL A 444 5.79 -4.43 -19.77
CA VAL A 444 4.75 -5.08 -20.56
C VAL A 444 5.41 -6.15 -21.42
N GLY A 445 4.83 -7.35 -21.42
CA GLY A 445 5.35 -8.45 -22.24
C GLY A 445 4.50 -9.72 -22.26
N ASP A 446 3.28 -9.68 -21.70
CA ASP A 446 2.45 -10.88 -21.60
C ASP A 446 2.09 -11.42 -22.99
N LYS A 447 2.45 -12.68 -23.23
CA LYS A 447 2.32 -13.39 -24.52
C LYS A 447 3.01 -12.68 -25.68
N ARG A 448 4.10 -11.97 -25.41
CA ARG A 448 4.92 -11.27 -26.42
C ARG A 448 6.35 -11.82 -26.42
N LYS A 449 7.05 -11.58 -27.53
CA LYS A 449 8.42 -12.07 -27.79
C LYS A 449 9.49 -11.55 -26.81
N TYR A 450 9.27 -10.35 -26.29
CA TYR A 450 10.19 -9.70 -25.36
C TYR A 450 9.44 -8.63 -24.56
N ASN A 451 10.06 -8.16 -23.47
CA ASN A 451 9.48 -7.13 -22.63
C ASN A 451 9.85 -5.73 -23.11
N ILE A 452 8.89 -4.83 -22.96
CA ILE A 452 9.04 -3.40 -23.17
C ILE A 452 8.67 -2.64 -21.90
N ALA A 453 9.03 -1.36 -21.81
CA ALA A 453 8.69 -0.52 -20.66
C ALA A 453 8.02 0.80 -21.04
N LEU A 454 6.94 1.14 -20.34
CA LEU A 454 6.34 2.48 -20.32
C LEU A 454 6.92 3.25 -19.13
N ILE A 455 7.48 4.43 -19.35
CA ILE A 455 8.21 5.20 -18.33
C ILE A 455 7.57 6.56 -18.15
N THR A 456 7.34 6.96 -16.90
CA THR A 456 6.92 8.33 -16.55
C THR A 456 8.04 9.04 -15.81
N LEU A 457 8.12 10.36 -15.94
CA LEU A 457 9.16 11.18 -15.30
C LEU A 457 8.59 11.89 -14.08
N LYS A 458 9.42 12.25 -13.09
CA LYS A 458 8.96 13.02 -11.94
C LYS A 458 8.56 14.43 -12.38
N ALA A 459 7.28 14.76 -12.20
CA ALA A 459 6.68 16.01 -12.65
C ALA A 459 6.14 16.85 -11.49
N VAL A 460 6.16 18.18 -11.67
CA VAL A 460 5.62 19.13 -10.70
C VAL A 460 4.11 18.92 -10.57
N GLY A 461 3.64 18.71 -9.34
CA GLY A 461 2.22 18.50 -9.02
C GLY A 461 1.74 17.05 -9.16
N ALA A 462 2.56 16.13 -9.67
CA ALA A 462 2.20 14.71 -9.73
C ALA A 462 2.12 14.12 -8.32
N ASN A 463 0.96 13.56 -7.97
CA ASN A 463 0.71 13.05 -6.61
C ASN A 463 -0.09 11.73 -6.58
N GLY A 464 -0.29 11.09 -7.73
CA GLY A 464 -1.05 9.85 -7.85
C GLY A 464 -2.57 10.04 -7.83
N GLU A 465 -3.08 11.22 -7.51
CA GLU A 465 -4.49 11.60 -7.75
C GLU A 465 -4.63 12.30 -9.08
N VAL A 466 -3.70 13.20 -9.37
CA VAL A 466 -3.57 13.90 -10.63
C VAL A 466 -2.20 13.58 -11.26
N PRO A 467 -2.11 13.63 -12.60
CA PRO A 467 -0.89 13.28 -13.32
C PRO A 467 0.24 14.32 -13.17
N GLY A 468 -0.05 15.50 -12.62
CA GLY A 468 0.90 16.63 -12.57
C GLY A 468 0.87 17.48 -13.83
N THR A 469 1.84 18.40 -13.92
CA THR A 469 2.06 19.31 -15.07
C THR A 469 3.13 18.76 -16.01
N ASP A 470 3.37 19.43 -17.15
CA ASP A 470 4.48 19.09 -18.06
C ASP A 470 5.85 19.49 -17.48
N GLU A 471 5.92 20.24 -16.38
CA GLU A 471 7.18 20.67 -15.77
C GLU A 471 7.84 19.54 -14.96
N LEU A 472 9.15 19.36 -15.11
CA LEU A 472 9.94 18.37 -14.39
C LEU A 472 10.22 18.80 -12.95
N ASP A 473 10.10 17.86 -12.01
CA ASP A 473 10.44 18.11 -10.60
C ASP A 473 11.96 18.09 -10.36
N LYS A 474 12.40 18.63 -9.23
CA LYS A 474 13.82 18.82 -8.89
C LYS A 474 14.72 17.58 -9.10
N PRO A 475 14.31 16.35 -8.74
CA PRO A 475 15.16 15.18 -8.98
C PRO A 475 15.38 14.89 -10.47
N ALA A 476 14.37 15.16 -11.31
CA ALA A 476 14.46 14.96 -12.75
C ALA A 476 15.40 15.97 -13.42
N LEU A 477 15.44 17.22 -12.94
CA LEU A 477 16.36 18.26 -13.45
C LEU A 477 17.85 17.91 -13.29
N LYS A 478 18.20 16.93 -12.46
CA LYS A 478 19.59 16.45 -12.33
C LYS A 478 20.10 15.74 -13.58
N VAL A 479 19.21 15.16 -14.38
CA VAL A 479 19.58 14.46 -15.62
C VAL A 479 20.07 15.46 -16.66
N ASN A 480 19.30 16.53 -16.88
CA ASN A 480 19.67 17.64 -17.73
C ASN A 480 19.02 18.95 -17.24
N PRO A 481 19.77 19.86 -16.59
CA PRO A 481 19.20 21.10 -16.03
C PRO A 481 18.61 22.06 -17.06
N GLN A 482 18.98 21.93 -18.35
CA GLN A 482 18.45 22.78 -19.42
C GLN A 482 17.09 22.31 -19.93
N VAL A 483 16.70 21.07 -19.60
CA VAL A 483 15.43 20.47 -20.00
C VAL A 483 14.50 20.51 -18.80
N THR A 484 13.50 21.38 -18.86
CA THR A 484 12.59 21.64 -17.73
C THR A 484 11.21 21.02 -17.90
N THR A 485 10.90 20.40 -19.05
CA THR A 485 9.60 19.79 -19.31
C THR A 485 9.69 18.35 -19.79
N ILE A 486 8.64 17.55 -19.53
CA ILE A 486 8.53 16.16 -19.98
C ILE A 486 8.53 16.12 -21.50
N SER A 487 7.75 17.00 -22.14
CA SER A 487 7.68 17.10 -23.61
C SER A 487 9.04 17.37 -24.27
N ALA A 488 9.93 18.11 -23.60
CA ALA A 488 11.30 18.32 -24.05
C ALA A 488 12.21 17.12 -23.72
N ALA A 489 12.08 16.53 -22.54
CA ALA A 489 12.84 15.34 -22.11
C ALA A 489 12.61 14.13 -23.02
N MET A 490 11.40 13.95 -23.54
CA MET A 490 11.07 12.91 -24.52
C MET A 490 11.86 13.02 -25.83
N LYS A 491 12.45 14.18 -26.13
CA LYS A 491 13.24 14.44 -27.35
C LYS A 491 14.72 14.66 -27.05
N ASP A 492 15.10 14.65 -25.77
CA ASP A 492 16.46 14.97 -25.32
C ASP A 492 17.33 13.71 -25.27
N GLN A 493 18.52 13.79 -25.87
CA GLN A 493 19.42 12.65 -25.94
C GLN A 493 19.97 12.27 -24.57
N ALA A 494 20.24 13.23 -23.68
CA ALA A 494 20.75 12.93 -22.34
C ALA A 494 19.70 12.16 -21.51
N TRP A 495 18.42 12.52 -21.63
CA TRP A 495 17.32 11.75 -21.04
C TRP A 495 17.19 10.34 -21.61
N ILE A 496 17.22 10.21 -22.94
CA ILE A 496 17.14 8.90 -23.60
C ILE A 496 18.31 8.00 -23.15
N ASP A 497 19.53 8.54 -23.09
CA ASP A 497 20.72 7.82 -22.66
C ASP A 497 20.66 7.45 -21.17
N ALA A 498 20.20 8.36 -20.30
CA ALA A 498 20.05 8.10 -18.87
C ALA A 498 19.08 6.94 -18.60
N VAL A 499 17.92 6.95 -19.25
CA VAL A 499 16.92 5.88 -19.11
C VAL A 499 17.43 4.57 -19.74
N THR A 500 18.08 4.66 -20.90
CA THR A 500 18.69 3.49 -21.57
C THR A 500 19.75 2.84 -20.68
N ASN A 501 20.60 3.64 -20.02
CA ASN A 501 21.63 3.14 -19.12
C ASN A 501 21.03 2.54 -17.85
N ALA A 502 19.95 3.11 -17.31
CA ALA A 502 19.22 2.55 -16.19
C ALA A 502 18.62 1.17 -16.52
N ILE A 503 18.01 1.03 -17.70
CA ILE A 503 17.49 -0.25 -18.19
C ILE A 503 18.62 -1.26 -18.41
N LYS A 504 19.74 -0.84 -19.02
CA LYS A 504 20.90 -1.72 -19.21
C LYS A 504 21.46 -2.22 -17.87
N ALA A 505 21.53 -1.35 -16.86
CA ALA A 505 21.99 -1.71 -15.53
C ALA A 505 21.05 -2.75 -14.89
N ALA A 506 19.72 -2.53 -14.93
CA ALA A 506 18.73 -3.49 -14.45
C ALA A 506 18.78 -4.83 -15.20
N ASN A 507 18.90 -4.80 -16.53
CA ASN A 507 19.01 -6.00 -17.37
C ASN A 507 20.29 -6.82 -17.11
N ASN A 508 21.34 -6.18 -16.59
CA ASN A 508 22.61 -6.83 -16.27
C ASN A 508 22.69 -7.29 -14.80
N ASP A 509 21.70 -6.97 -13.98
CA ASP A 509 21.59 -7.49 -12.62
C ASP A 509 20.98 -8.89 -12.64
N GLY A 510 21.85 -9.91 -12.53
CA GLY A 510 21.47 -11.32 -12.56
C GLY A 510 20.53 -11.74 -11.43
N LYS A 511 20.34 -10.92 -10.38
CA LYS A 511 19.36 -11.19 -9.32
C LYS A 511 17.92 -10.93 -9.76
N VAL A 512 17.71 -9.94 -10.63
CA VAL A 512 16.37 -9.57 -11.13
C VAL A 512 16.14 -10.00 -12.58
N CYS A 513 17.20 -10.11 -13.38
CA CYS A 513 17.17 -10.55 -14.77
C CYS A 513 18.07 -11.80 -14.96
N PRO A 514 17.62 -12.99 -14.54
CA PRO A 514 18.44 -14.21 -14.59
C PRO A 514 18.75 -14.68 -16.02
N ASN A 515 17.89 -14.36 -16.99
CA ASN A 515 18.08 -14.73 -18.38
C ASN A 515 17.54 -13.65 -19.35
N ASN A 516 17.73 -13.86 -20.66
CA ASN A 516 17.36 -12.88 -21.67
C ASN A 516 15.84 -12.62 -21.78
N ALA A 517 15.00 -13.58 -21.39
CA ALA A 517 13.54 -13.40 -21.41
C ALA A 517 13.08 -12.33 -20.43
N PHE A 518 13.82 -12.07 -19.34
CA PHE A 518 13.47 -11.07 -18.32
C PHE A 518 13.84 -9.64 -18.74
N LYS A 519 14.70 -9.47 -19.76
CA LYS A 519 15.25 -8.16 -20.11
C LYS A 519 14.22 -7.27 -20.78
N ILE A 520 14.22 -6.00 -20.40
CA ILE A 520 13.51 -4.93 -21.12
C ILE A 520 14.31 -4.58 -22.38
N GLN A 521 13.73 -4.79 -23.55
CA GLN A 521 14.41 -4.56 -24.84
C GLN A 521 14.14 -3.15 -25.38
N LYS A 522 12.97 -2.58 -25.07
CA LYS A 522 12.55 -1.27 -25.58
C LYS A 522 11.79 -0.49 -24.55
N PHE A 523 11.77 0.83 -24.70
CA PHE A 523 10.98 1.70 -23.84
C PHE A 523 10.46 2.93 -24.57
N THR A 524 9.44 3.55 -23.98
CA THR A 524 8.95 4.87 -24.35
C THR A 524 8.77 5.71 -23.08
N ILE A 525 8.83 7.03 -23.24
CA ILE A 525 8.56 7.98 -22.15
C ILE A 525 7.17 8.57 -22.40
N LEU A 526 6.28 8.45 -21.42
CA LEU A 526 4.92 8.95 -21.47
C LEU A 526 4.87 10.46 -21.12
N PRO A 527 3.92 11.21 -21.69
CA PRO A 527 3.80 12.65 -21.47
C PRO A 527 3.20 13.03 -20.10
N THR A 528 2.66 12.07 -19.34
CA THR A 528 1.95 12.31 -18.07
C THR A 528 2.18 11.17 -17.09
N ASN A 529 2.20 11.45 -15.78
CA ASN A 529 2.27 10.41 -14.75
C ASN A 529 0.93 9.68 -14.56
N PHE A 530 1.00 8.49 -13.97
CA PHE A 530 -0.20 7.73 -13.63
C PHE A 530 -0.99 8.37 -12.50
N SER A 531 -2.31 8.30 -12.60
CA SER A 531 -3.18 8.92 -11.59
C SER A 531 -4.51 8.21 -11.39
N GLU A 532 -5.12 8.43 -10.22
CA GLU A 532 -6.47 7.99 -9.90
C GLU A 532 -7.51 8.68 -10.79
N ALA A 533 -7.38 9.99 -11.04
CA ALA A 533 -8.28 10.74 -11.90
C ALA A 533 -8.29 10.22 -13.34
N ALA A 534 -7.14 9.70 -13.82
CA ALA A 534 -7.03 9.06 -15.12
C ALA A 534 -7.43 7.57 -15.11
N GLY A 535 -7.86 7.03 -13.97
CA GLY A 535 -8.29 5.64 -13.80
C GLY A 535 -7.15 4.62 -13.75
N GLU A 536 -5.89 5.06 -13.67
CA GLU A 536 -4.70 4.20 -13.76
C GLU A 536 -4.21 3.73 -12.40
N LEU A 537 -4.56 4.45 -11.32
CA LEU A 537 -4.29 4.07 -9.94
C LEU A 537 -5.59 3.76 -9.17
N THR A 538 -5.50 2.97 -8.11
CA THR A 538 -6.57 2.78 -7.11
C THR A 538 -6.61 3.96 -6.12
N PRO A 539 -7.65 4.10 -5.28
CA PRO A 539 -7.67 5.09 -4.20
C PRO A 539 -6.48 4.99 -3.23
N THR A 540 -5.97 3.78 -3.02
CA THR A 540 -4.73 3.50 -2.25
C THR A 540 -3.45 3.63 -3.07
N LYS A 541 -3.55 4.25 -4.24
CA LYS A 541 -2.46 4.56 -5.16
C LYS A 541 -1.70 3.34 -5.69
N LYS A 542 -2.35 2.17 -5.73
CA LYS A 542 -1.81 0.98 -6.40
C LYS A 542 -2.05 1.08 -7.90
N LEU A 543 -1.10 0.61 -8.69
CA LEU A 543 -1.18 0.61 -10.14
C LEU A 543 -2.20 -0.41 -10.69
N LYS A 544 -3.02 -0.01 -11.67
CA LYS A 544 -3.93 -0.88 -12.42
C LYS A 544 -3.32 -1.26 -13.77
N ARG A 545 -2.35 -2.19 -13.77
CA ARG A 545 -1.57 -2.60 -14.97
C ARG A 545 -2.43 -2.85 -16.22
N LYS A 546 -3.47 -3.70 -16.11
CA LYS A 546 -4.34 -4.02 -17.26
C LYS A 546 -5.03 -2.79 -17.86
N MET A 547 -5.45 -1.84 -17.02
CA MET A 547 -6.07 -0.60 -17.50
C MET A 547 -5.06 0.27 -18.24
N VAL A 548 -3.82 0.33 -17.76
CA VAL A 548 -2.72 1.02 -18.46
C VAL A 548 -2.44 0.33 -19.79
N GLU A 549 -2.30 -0.99 -19.83
CA GLU A 549 -2.08 -1.75 -21.07
C GLU A 549 -3.19 -1.51 -22.11
N VAL A 550 -4.45 -1.51 -21.67
CA VAL A 550 -5.60 -1.19 -22.54
C VAL A 550 -5.54 0.26 -23.03
N LYS A 551 -5.25 1.21 -22.15
CA LYS A 551 -5.19 2.64 -22.48
C LYS A 551 -4.07 2.97 -23.46
N PHE A 552 -2.92 2.31 -23.32
CA PHE A 552 -1.72 2.53 -24.14
C PHE A 552 -1.50 1.44 -25.20
N ALA A 553 -2.52 0.65 -25.53
CA ALA A 553 -2.40 -0.48 -26.45
C ALA A 553 -1.79 -0.09 -27.82
N ALA A 554 -2.24 1.02 -28.41
CA ALA A 554 -1.70 1.52 -29.68
C ALA A 554 -0.21 1.90 -29.59
N VAL A 555 0.23 2.46 -28.46
CA VAL A 555 1.64 2.80 -28.21
C VAL A 555 2.46 1.52 -28.05
N ILE A 556 1.95 0.56 -27.28
CA ILE A 556 2.57 -0.76 -27.07
C ILE A 556 2.77 -1.49 -28.41
N ASP A 557 1.76 -1.52 -29.27
CA ASP A 557 1.87 -2.16 -30.59
C ASP A 557 2.89 -1.46 -31.49
N LYS A 558 2.93 -0.12 -31.50
CA LYS A 558 3.98 0.63 -32.21
C LYS A 558 5.38 0.28 -31.69
N MET A 559 5.54 0.11 -30.39
CA MET A 559 6.83 -0.27 -29.79
C MET A 559 7.28 -1.65 -30.25
N TYR A 560 6.37 -2.62 -30.36
CA TYR A 560 6.67 -3.95 -30.88
C TYR A 560 7.04 -3.94 -32.37
N ALA A 561 6.46 -3.03 -33.16
CA ALA A 561 6.76 -2.88 -34.59
C ALA A 561 8.06 -2.10 -34.89
N ALA A 562 8.51 -1.24 -33.96
CA ALA A 562 9.72 -0.42 -34.14
C ALA A 562 11.02 -1.25 -34.15
N SER A 563 12.14 -0.69 -34.60
CA SER A 563 13.47 -1.34 -34.52
C SER A 563 14.37 -0.80 -33.41
N GLY A 564 14.17 0.45 -32.98
CA GLY A 564 14.98 1.11 -31.96
C GLY A 564 14.68 0.69 -30.52
N THR A 565 15.66 0.87 -29.63
CA THR A 565 15.51 0.68 -28.17
C THR A 565 14.59 1.75 -27.56
N TYR A 566 14.81 3.01 -27.91
CA TYR A 566 13.87 4.09 -27.59
C TYR A 566 12.86 4.23 -28.72
N VAL A 567 11.58 4.23 -28.37
CA VAL A 567 10.48 4.46 -29.31
C VAL A 567 9.78 5.75 -28.89
N PRO A 568 9.85 6.82 -29.69
CA PRO A 568 9.18 8.07 -29.36
C PRO A 568 7.68 7.86 -29.18
N TYR A 569 7.13 8.44 -28.11
CA TYR A 569 5.70 8.39 -27.86
C TYR A 569 4.95 9.09 -28.99
N SER A 570 3.95 8.42 -29.55
CA SER A 570 2.94 9.03 -30.41
C SER A 570 1.59 8.46 -30.04
N ALA A 571 0.65 9.34 -29.71
CA ALA A 571 -0.73 8.97 -29.40
C ALA A 571 -1.39 8.17 -30.53
#